data_AF-A0A4Q1USI3-F1
#
_entry.id   AF-A0A4Q1USI3-F1
#
_cell.length_a   1.000
_cell.length_b   1.000
_cell.length_c   1.000
_cell.angle_alpha   90.00
_cell.angle_beta   90.00
_cell.angle_gamma   90.00
#
_symmetry.space_group_name_H-M   'P 1'
#
loop_
_entity.id
_entity.type
_entity.pdbx_description
1 polymer ?
#
loop_
_entity_poly.entity_id
_entity_poly.type
_entity_poly.pdbx_seq_one_letter_code
_entity_poly.pdbx_strand_id
1 'polypeptide(L)'
;MFRFCSYGVKPVNPPFKPPWTLIRENSECYVVQDANGVTLAWLYCRDETQTYSFGASKLTAEEARRIGKAISRIPEFMMQRQGFHPRGSGPHLRADRPYHVALQDTYIRAHWNEIDALCRLNSLPFNATGETIQNEGVWKVYEFTWQMDAILFWDRFEGRWLRGTEFHYPERPANLPSLKPLANWPKFDPRGTR
;
A
#
# COMPACT_ATOMS: atom_id res chain seq x y z
N MET A 1 19.85 26.58 -20.72
CA MET A 1 19.95 26.64 -19.24
C MET A 1 18.54 26.66 -18.70
N PHE A 2 17.97 25.49 -18.34
CA PHE A 2 16.61 25.40 -17.83
C PHE A 2 16.63 24.93 -16.38
N ARG A 3 16.23 25.85 -15.51
CA ARG A 3 16.14 25.71 -14.05
C ARG A 3 14.76 25.11 -13.74
N PHE A 4 14.69 23.81 -13.48
CA PHE A 4 13.45 23.23 -12.95
C PHE A 4 13.44 23.44 -11.43
N CYS A 5 12.67 24.44 -10.99
CA CYS A 5 12.20 24.52 -9.62
C CYS A 5 11.42 23.24 -9.31
N SER A 6 11.90 22.46 -8.34
CA SER A 6 11.14 21.43 -7.66
C SER A 6 10.05 22.11 -6.81
N TYR A 7 8.99 22.58 -7.46
CA TYR A 7 7.74 22.77 -6.77
C TYR A 7 7.27 21.37 -6.37
N GLY A 8 7.43 21.04 -5.09
CA GLY A 8 6.60 20.04 -4.46
C GLY A 8 5.16 20.44 -4.76
N VAL A 9 4.54 19.76 -5.72
CA VAL A 9 3.12 19.87 -5.97
C VAL A 9 2.48 19.38 -4.68
N LYS A 10 2.15 20.32 -3.79
CA LYS A 10 1.10 20.09 -2.79
C LYS A 10 -0.05 19.49 -3.58
N PRO A 11 -0.59 18.31 -3.22
CA PRO A 11 -1.75 17.81 -3.94
C PRO A 11 -2.78 18.94 -3.93
N VAL A 12 -3.03 19.49 -5.12
CA VAL A 12 -4.16 20.37 -5.38
C VAL A 12 -5.33 19.67 -4.73
N ASN A 13 -6.00 20.36 -3.80
CA ASN A 13 -7.09 19.86 -2.95
C ASN A 13 -7.64 18.53 -3.49
N PRO A 14 -7.43 17.38 -2.81
CA PRO A 14 -7.86 16.10 -3.36
C PRO A 14 -9.35 16.25 -3.74
N PRO A 15 -9.73 15.82 -4.97
CA PRO A 15 -11.03 16.15 -5.54
C PRO A 15 -12.19 15.66 -4.65
N PHE A 16 -11.92 14.69 -3.79
CA PHE A 16 -12.82 14.21 -2.75
C PHE A 16 -12.15 14.34 -1.38
N LYS A 17 -12.83 15.01 -0.45
CA LYS A 17 -12.28 15.28 0.87
C LYS A 17 -12.50 14.10 1.81
N PRO A 18 -11.45 13.56 2.47
CA PRO A 18 -11.64 12.64 3.58
C PRO A 18 -12.27 13.34 4.79
N PRO A 19 -12.93 12.61 5.70
CA PRO A 19 -13.24 11.19 5.62
C PRO A 19 -14.36 10.90 4.61
N TRP A 20 -14.32 9.75 3.96
CA TRP A 20 -15.48 9.24 3.23
C TRP A 20 -16.34 8.43 4.19
N THR A 21 -17.64 8.59 4.12
CA THR A 21 -18.61 7.95 5.03
C THR A 21 -19.59 7.08 4.27
N LEU A 22 -19.88 5.90 4.82
CA LEU A 22 -20.94 5.03 4.34
C LEU A 22 -22.25 5.38 5.04
N ILE A 23 -23.26 5.76 4.27
CA ILE A 23 -24.60 6.13 4.73
C ILE A 23 -25.58 5.10 4.19
N ARG A 24 -26.53 4.65 5.01
CA ARG A 24 -27.66 3.86 4.55
C ARG A 24 -28.82 4.81 4.26
N GLU A 25 -29.10 5.04 2.98
CA GLU A 25 -30.13 5.99 2.58
C GLU A 25 -31.52 5.38 2.63
N ASN A 26 -31.66 4.11 2.24
CA ASN A 26 -32.90 3.36 2.36
C ASN A 26 -32.63 1.86 2.57
N SER A 27 -33.69 1.05 2.65
CA SER A 27 -33.57 -0.40 2.81
C SER A 27 -32.82 -1.07 1.66
N GLU A 28 -32.84 -0.47 0.47
CA GLU A 28 -32.33 -1.04 -0.78
C GLU A 28 -30.99 -0.43 -1.23
N CYS A 29 -30.38 0.48 -0.45
CA CYS A 29 -29.23 1.22 -0.93
C CYS A 29 -28.33 1.76 0.18
N TYR A 30 -27.02 1.65 -0.07
CA TYR A 30 -25.99 2.38 0.64
C TYR A 30 -25.32 3.40 -0.28
N VAL A 31 -24.94 4.54 0.29
CA VAL A 31 -24.25 5.61 -0.41
C VAL A 31 -22.93 5.90 0.28
N VAL A 32 -21.87 6.02 -0.49
CA VAL A 32 -20.59 6.53 0.01
C VAL A 32 -20.49 8.01 -0.35
N GLN A 33 -20.31 8.86 0.65
CA GLN A 33 -20.14 10.31 0.48
C GLN A 33 -18.76 10.74 0.97
N ASP A 34 -18.21 11.80 0.38
CA ASP A 34 -17.04 12.50 0.90
C ASP A 34 -17.42 13.48 2.04
N ALA A 35 -16.42 14.12 2.65
CA ALA A 35 -16.65 15.06 3.77
C ALA A 35 -17.42 16.34 3.37
N ASN A 36 -17.50 16.65 2.07
CA ASN A 36 -18.30 17.76 1.55
C ASN A 36 -19.72 17.33 1.13
N GLY A 37 -20.07 16.05 1.32
CA GLY A 37 -21.36 15.50 0.90
C GLY A 37 -21.44 15.09 -0.58
N VAL A 38 -20.32 15.04 -1.28
CA VAL A 38 -20.27 14.55 -2.67
C VAL A 38 -20.47 13.04 -2.68
N THR A 39 -21.50 12.57 -3.39
CA THR A 39 -21.74 11.13 -3.57
C THR A 39 -20.73 10.50 -4.51
N LEU A 40 -19.99 9.51 -4.01
CA LEU A 40 -18.93 8.79 -4.72
C LEU A 40 -19.41 7.48 -5.33
N ALA A 41 -20.32 6.77 -4.64
CA ALA A 41 -20.83 5.49 -5.09
C ALA A 41 -22.23 5.21 -4.55
N TRP A 42 -23.06 4.62 -5.40
CA TRP A 42 -24.38 4.06 -5.07
C TRP A 42 -24.26 2.54 -5.05
N LEU A 43 -24.62 1.91 -3.93
CA LEU A 43 -24.54 0.47 -3.74
C LEU A 43 -25.95 -0.07 -3.48
N TYR A 44 -26.63 -0.44 -4.56
CA TYR A 44 -27.95 -1.04 -4.50
C TYR A 44 -27.86 -2.48 -3.97
N CYS A 45 -28.71 -2.78 -2.99
CA CYS A 45 -28.85 -4.09 -2.40
C CYS A 45 -30.31 -4.48 -2.25
N ARG A 46 -30.58 -5.78 -2.14
CA ARG A 46 -31.89 -6.29 -1.73
C ARG A 46 -31.73 -7.32 -0.61
N ASP A 47 -32.68 -7.31 0.31
CA ASP A 47 -32.84 -8.40 1.27
C ASP A 47 -33.57 -9.55 0.58
N GLU A 48 -33.08 -10.77 0.76
CA GLU A 48 -33.48 -11.99 0.02
C GLU A 48 -34.94 -12.46 0.27
N THR A 49 -35.76 -11.69 0.96
CA THR A 49 -37.18 -12.01 1.21
C THR A 49 -38.09 -11.78 -0.01
N GLN A 50 -37.57 -11.23 -1.12
CA GLN A 50 -38.33 -11.09 -2.38
C GLN A 50 -38.02 -12.24 -3.33
N THR A 51 -38.93 -13.21 -3.39
CA THR A 51 -38.90 -14.51 -4.13
C THR A 51 -38.81 -14.40 -5.67
N TYR A 52 -38.62 -13.22 -6.25
CA TYR A 52 -38.65 -13.03 -7.69
C TYR A 52 -37.23 -12.82 -8.26
N SER A 53 -36.59 -13.92 -8.64
CA SER A 53 -35.34 -13.94 -9.38
C SER A 53 -35.59 -13.76 -10.89
N PHE A 54 -35.88 -12.53 -11.32
CA PHE A 54 -35.80 -12.17 -12.74
C PHE A 54 -34.97 -10.89 -12.90
N GLY A 55 -33.77 -11.06 -13.46
CA GLY A 55 -32.94 -9.97 -13.98
C GLY A 55 -31.89 -9.40 -13.01
N ALA A 56 -30.63 -9.81 -13.23
CA ALA A 56 -29.37 -9.35 -12.62
C ALA A 56 -29.03 -9.88 -11.21
N SER A 57 -27.77 -10.30 -11.02
CA SER A 57 -27.18 -10.60 -9.72
C SER A 57 -27.13 -9.32 -8.88
N LYS A 58 -27.99 -9.22 -7.87
CA LYS A 58 -28.05 -8.08 -6.94
C LYS A 58 -27.24 -8.41 -5.69
N LEU A 59 -26.60 -7.40 -5.11
CA LEU A 59 -25.89 -7.53 -3.84
C LEU A 59 -26.91 -7.73 -2.72
N THR A 60 -26.56 -8.57 -1.74
CA THR A 60 -27.24 -8.56 -0.43
C THR A 60 -26.88 -7.29 0.34
N ALA A 61 -27.71 -6.92 1.33
CA ALA A 61 -27.43 -5.73 2.15
C ALA A 61 -26.09 -5.80 2.87
N GLU A 62 -25.66 -6.98 3.31
CA GLU A 62 -24.37 -7.18 3.98
C GLU A 62 -23.18 -7.07 3.00
N GLU A 63 -23.32 -7.57 1.77
CA GLU A 63 -22.30 -7.41 0.74
C GLU A 63 -22.13 -5.94 0.34
N ALA A 64 -23.23 -5.23 0.08
CA ALA A 64 -23.19 -3.80 -0.20
C ALA A 64 -22.56 -3.01 0.96
N ARG A 65 -22.91 -3.34 2.21
CA ARG A 65 -22.29 -2.73 3.39
C ARG A 65 -20.78 -2.99 3.46
N ARG A 66 -20.34 -4.20 3.15
CA ARG A 66 -18.90 -4.57 3.17
C ARG A 66 -18.12 -3.82 2.09
N ILE A 67 -18.64 -3.77 0.87
CA ILE A 67 -18.05 -3.02 -0.25
C ILE A 67 -18.01 -1.52 0.09
N GLY A 68 -19.10 -0.96 0.59
CA GLY A 68 -19.18 0.44 0.99
C GLY A 68 -18.18 0.82 2.08
N LYS A 69 -17.98 -0.04 3.08
CA LYS A 69 -16.93 0.16 4.09
C LYS A 69 -15.53 0.13 3.46
N ALA A 70 -15.26 -0.74 2.50
CA ALA A 70 -13.98 -0.77 1.81
C ALA A 70 -13.74 0.53 1.01
N ILE A 71 -14.75 0.99 0.25
CA ILE A 71 -14.67 2.25 -0.51
C ILE A 71 -14.44 3.44 0.43
N SER A 72 -15.13 3.50 1.58
CA SER A 72 -14.97 4.60 2.55
C SER A 72 -13.55 4.77 3.10
N ARG A 73 -12.72 3.71 3.01
CA ARG A 73 -11.33 3.71 3.46
C ARG A 73 -10.32 4.06 2.37
N ILE A 74 -10.75 4.21 1.12
CA ILE A 74 -9.88 4.59 -0.01
C ILE A 74 -8.99 5.81 0.29
N PRO A 75 -9.47 6.87 0.95
CA PRO A 75 -8.60 8.00 1.30
C PRO A 75 -7.42 7.60 2.18
N GLU A 76 -7.60 6.64 3.09
CA GLU A 76 -6.50 6.10 3.93
C GLU A 76 -5.39 5.46 3.09
N PHE A 77 -5.74 4.97 1.89
CA PHE A 77 -4.81 4.37 0.94
C PHE A 77 -4.26 5.38 -0.07
N MET A 78 -5.01 6.45 -0.38
CA MET A 78 -4.62 7.47 -1.36
C MET A 78 -3.79 8.62 -0.77
N MET A 79 -3.94 8.92 0.52
CA MET A 79 -3.17 9.97 1.17
C MET A 79 -1.72 9.51 1.36
N GLN A 80 -0.76 10.30 0.85
CA GLN A 80 0.66 10.09 1.14
C GLN A 80 0.86 10.11 2.66
N ARG A 81 1.25 8.97 3.24
CA ARG A 81 1.52 8.88 4.67
C ARG A 81 2.69 9.81 5.04
N GLN A 82 2.53 10.55 6.14
CA GLN A 82 3.55 11.51 6.59
C GLN A 82 4.90 10.81 6.79
N GLY A 83 5.98 11.45 6.35
CA GLY A 83 7.36 10.92 6.44
C GLY A 83 7.77 9.95 5.32
N PHE A 84 6.84 9.39 4.56
CA PHE A 84 7.12 8.44 3.48
C PHE A 84 7.18 9.13 2.11
N HIS A 85 8.22 9.92 1.90
CA HIS A 85 8.36 10.69 0.67
C HIS A 85 8.86 9.81 -0.50
N PRO A 86 8.47 10.12 -1.75
CA PRO A 86 9.17 9.62 -2.92
C PRO A 86 10.69 9.80 -2.79
N ARG A 87 11.47 8.89 -3.37
CA ARG A 87 12.94 8.99 -3.37
C ARG A 87 13.40 10.32 -3.98
N GLY A 88 12.65 10.85 -4.93
CA GLY A 88 12.94 12.10 -5.62
C GLY A 88 13.32 11.86 -7.07
N SER A 89 13.83 12.90 -7.73
CA SER A 89 14.22 12.85 -9.13
C SER A 89 15.73 12.72 -9.25
N GLY A 90 16.20 11.77 -10.05
CA GLY A 90 17.63 11.56 -10.35
C GLY A 90 17.83 10.79 -11.65
N PRO A 91 19.07 10.72 -12.17
CA PRO A 91 19.38 9.96 -13.37
C PRO A 91 19.04 8.48 -13.12
N HIS A 92 18.39 7.82 -14.09
CA HIS A 92 17.96 6.41 -14.03
C HIS A 92 16.82 6.08 -13.06
N LEU A 93 16.29 7.04 -12.29
CA LEU A 93 15.09 6.81 -11.48
C LEU A 93 13.83 6.85 -12.34
N ARG A 94 13.01 5.82 -12.18
CA ARG A 94 11.75 5.66 -12.88
C ARG A 94 10.65 6.50 -12.23
N ALA A 95 10.02 7.38 -13.01
CA ALA A 95 8.93 8.22 -12.54
C ALA A 95 7.67 7.40 -12.12
N ASP A 96 7.46 6.23 -12.74
CA ASP A 96 6.36 5.31 -12.42
C ASP A 96 6.63 4.42 -11.20
N ARG A 97 7.84 4.48 -10.63
CA ARG A 97 8.25 3.72 -9.43
C ARG A 97 8.97 4.64 -8.44
N PRO A 98 8.24 5.60 -7.84
CA PRO A 98 8.87 6.69 -7.11
C PRO A 98 9.38 6.29 -5.71
N TYR A 99 8.97 5.15 -5.16
CA TYR A 99 9.30 4.74 -3.79
C TYR A 99 10.38 3.67 -3.78
N HIS A 100 11.32 3.78 -2.85
CA HIS A 100 12.46 2.88 -2.78
C HIS A 100 12.78 2.49 -1.34
N VAL A 101 13.08 1.21 -1.15
CA VAL A 101 13.46 0.65 0.15
C VAL A 101 14.72 -0.16 -0.04
N ALA A 102 15.70 0.02 0.85
CA ALA A 102 16.93 -0.75 0.87
C ALA A 102 16.88 -1.83 1.96
N LEU A 103 17.29 -3.05 1.61
CA LEU A 103 17.53 -4.14 2.56
C LEU A 103 19.01 -4.49 2.60
N GLN A 104 19.52 -4.90 3.76
CA GLN A 104 20.91 -5.30 3.90
C GLN A 104 21.15 -6.66 3.20
N ASP A 105 22.24 -6.79 2.44
CA ASP A 105 22.55 -7.97 1.64
C ASP A 105 22.66 -9.24 2.51
N THR A 106 23.25 -9.12 3.71
CA THR A 106 23.34 -10.20 4.69
C THR A 106 21.97 -10.67 5.17
N TYR A 107 21.07 -9.73 5.48
CA TYR A 107 19.68 -10.03 5.86
C TYR A 107 18.95 -10.76 4.74
N ILE A 108 19.06 -10.26 3.50
CA ILE A 108 18.43 -10.87 2.32
C ILE A 108 18.90 -12.32 2.16
N ARG A 109 20.20 -12.59 2.24
CA ARG A 109 20.74 -13.94 2.08
C ARG A 109 20.23 -14.91 3.15
N ALA A 110 20.12 -14.45 4.39
CA ALA A 110 19.62 -15.26 5.48
C ALA A 110 18.10 -15.54 5.37
N HIS A 111 17.32 -14.60 4.85
CA HIS A 111 15.85 -14.65 4.85
C HIS A 111 15.23 -14.78 3.45
N TRP A 112 16.02 -15.08 2.42
CA TRP A 112 15.57 -15.04 1.01
C TRP A 112 14.27 -15.82 0.78
N ASN A 113 14.22 -17.07 1.26
CA ASN A 113 13.06 -17.95 1.10
C ASN A 113 11.81 -17.39 1.80
N GLU A 114 11.97 -16.77 2.97
CA GLU A 114 10.87 -16.15 3.70
C GLU A 114 10.38 -14.88 3.00
N ILE A 115 11.29 -14.04 2.54
CA ILE A 115 10.97 -12.81 1.80
C ILE A 115 10.22 -13.15 0.52
N ASP A 116 10.73 -14.08 -0.30
CA ASP A 116 10.08 -14.50 -1.56
C ASP A 116 8.68 -15.08 -1.29
N ALA A 117 8.54 -15.97 -0.31
CA ALA A 117 7.25 -16.57 0.04
C ALA A 117 6.24 -15.53 0.54
N LEU A 118 6.65 -14.62 1.44
CA LEU A 118 5.78 -13.56 1.96
C LEU A 118 5.36 -12.58 0.87
N CYS A 119 6.29 -12.16 0.01
CA CYS A 119 6.00 -11.23 -1.06
C CYS A 119 4.99 -11.83 -2.05
N ARG A 120 5.17 -13.09 -2.45
CA ARG A 120 4.22 -13.80 -3.34
C ARG A 120 2.84 -13.95 -2.70
N LEU A 121 2.77 -14.39 -1.44
CA LEU A 121 1.49 -14.59 -0.73
C LEU A 121 0.68 -13.30 -0.61
N ASN A 122 1.37 -12.17 -0.44
CA ASN A 122 0.74 -10.86 -0.25
C ASN A 122 0.69 -10.01 -1.52
N SER A 123 1.14 -10.56 -2.66
CA SER A 123 1.25 -9.83 -3.93
C SER A 123 2.06 -8.53 -3.82
N LEU A 124 3.05 -8.51 -2.93
CA LEU A 124 3.98 -7.39 -2.79
C LEU A 124 5.06 -7.48 -3.88
N PRO A 125 5.31 -6.41 -4.65
CA PRO A 125 6.39 -6.39 -5.62
C PRO A 125 7.75 -6.41 -4.92
N PHE A 126 8.67 -7.25 -5.39
CA PHE A 126 10.03 -7.36 -4.87
C PHE A 126 11.05 -7.11 -6.01
N ASN A 127 10.94 -5.94 -6.64
CA ASN A 127 11.71 -5.58 -7.82
C ASN A 127 13.04 -4.95 -7.44
N ALA A 128 14.14 -5.67 -7.66
CA ALA A 128 15.48 -5.12 -7.45
C ALA A 128 15.84 -4.12 -8.55
N THR A 129 16.40 -2.97 -8.16
CA THR A 129 16.91 -1.96 -9.10
C THR A 129 18.29 -2.31 -9.66
N GLY A 130 18.99 -3.25 -9.02
CA GLY A 130 20.42 -3.52 -9.26
C GLY A 130 21.36 -2.56 -8.52
N GLU A 131 20.85 -1.44 -7.99
CA GLU A 131 21.64 -0.49 -7.21
C GLU A 131 22.09 -1.11 -5.88
N THR A 132 23.33 -0.79 -5.51
CA THR A 132 23.93 -1.19 -4.24
C THR A 132 24.51 0.02 -3.53
N ILE A 133 24.17 0.21 -2.26
CA ILE A 133 24.69 1.29 -1.41
C ILE A 133 25.68 0.69 -0.41
N GLN A 134 26.89 1.24 -0.35
CA GLN A 134 27.88 0.90 0.66
C GLN A 134 27.81 1.91 1.80
N ASN A 135 27.15 1.54 2.89
CA ASN A 135 27.03 2.36 4.09
C ASN A 135 26.81 1.44 5.30
N GLU A 136 27.85 1.28 6.12
CA GLU A 136 27.87 0.34 7.26
C GLU A 136 27.38 -1.08 6.86
N GLY A 137 27.80 -1.52 5.68
CA GLY A 137 27.35 -2.76 5.04
C GLY A 137 26.96 -2.56 3.59
N VAL A 138 26.55 -3.65 2.95
CA VAL A 138 26.09 -3.66 1.55
C VAL A 138 24.57 -3.70 1.55
N TRP A 139 23.93 -2.72 0.92
CA TRP A 139 22.48 -2.60 0.85
C TRP A 139 21.98 -2.72 -0.58
N LYS A 140 20.93 -3.52 -0.80
CA LYS A 140 20.27 -3.70 -2.10
C LYS A 140 18.98 -2.91 -2.14
N VAL A 141 18.79 -2.15 -3.23
CA VAL A 141 17.66 -1.22 -3.37
C VAL A 141 16.53 -1.84 -4.21
N TYR A 142 15.32 -1.73 -3.69
CA TYR A 142 14.09 -2.19 -4.34
C TYR A 142 13.16 -1.01 -4.64
N GLU A 143 12.45 -1.08 -5.76
CA GLU A 143 11.58 0.00 -6.26
C GLU A 143 10.10 -0.39 -6.28
N PHE A 144 9.23 0.58 -6.01
CA PHE A 144 7.80 0.39 -5.84
C PHE A 144 7.00 1.50 -6.52
N THR A 145 5.92 1.10 -7.19
CA THR A 145 4.93 2.04 -7.75
C THR A 145 4.03 2.63 -6.66
N TRP A 146 3.52 1.78 -5.77
CA TRP A 146 2.59 2.19 -4.73
C TRP A 146 3.28 2.42 -3.39
N GLN A 147 2.93 3.53 -2.73
CA GLN A 147 3.51 3.90 -1.44
C GLN A 147 3.23 2.82 -0.38
N MET A 148 2.01 2.28 -0.33
CA MET A 148 1.63 1.30 0.68
C MET A 148 2.45 0.01 0.58
N ASP A 149 2.69 -0.49 -0.63
CA ASP A 149 3.52 -1.68 -0.84
C ASP A 149 4.94 -1.47 -0.31
N ALA A 150 5.52 -0.29 -0.60
CA ALA A 150 6.84 0.09 -0.09
C ALA A 150 6.85 0.17 1.44
N ILE A 151 5.81 0.73 2.08
CA ILE A 151 5.71 0.84 3.54
C ILE A 151 5.57 -0.55 4.17
N LEU A 152 4.72 -1.42 3.63
CA LEU A 152 4.55 -2.78 4.14
C LEU A 152 5.83 -3.60 4.01
N PHE A 153 6.54 -3.44 2.89
CA PHE A 153 7.82 -4.07 2.65
C PHE A 153 8.90 -3.55 3.62
N TRP A 154 9.00 -2.22 3.77
CA TRP A 154 9.89 -1.56 4.72
C TRP A 154 9.66 -2.04 6.16
N ASP A 155 8.40 -2.06 6.59
CA ASP A 155 8.00 -2.44 7.94
C ASP A 155 8.28 -3.91 8.25
N ARG A 156 8.03 -4.81 7.29
CA ARG A 156 8.16 -6.26 7.51
C ARG A 156 9.61 -6.75 7.56
N PHE A 157 10.48 -6.16 6.75
CA PHE A 157 11.82 -6.69 6.46
C PHE A 157 12.96 -5.80 6.96
N GLU A 158 12.71 -5.00 8.01
CA GLU A 158 13.70 -4.09 8.61
C GLU A 158 14.34 -3.13 7.60
N GLY A 159 13.55 -2.67 6.63
CA GLY A 159 14.05 -1.86 5.53
C GLY A 159 14.54 -0.48 5.95
N ARG A 160 15.29 0.16 5.05
CA ARG A 160 15.65 1.58 5.11
C ARG A 160 14.94 2.32 4.00
N TRP A 161 14.15 3.32 4.37
CA TRP A 161 13.48 4.15 3.38
C TRP A 161 14.51 5.05 2.69
N LEU A 162 14.43 5.22 1.38
CA LEU A 162 15.37 6.08 0.65
C LEU A 162 14.74 7.42 0.27
N ARG A 163 15.48 8.50 0.56
CA ARG A 163 15.21 9.85 0.06
C ARG A 163 16.50 10.40 -0.54
N GLY A 164 16.50 10.59 -1.86
CA GLY A 164 17.70 10.85 -2.64
C GLY A 164 18.66 9.66 -2.53
N THR A 165 19.83 9.93 -1.96
CA THR A 165 20.89 8.93 -1.68
C THR A 165 20.97 8.56 -0.20
N GLU A 166 20.13 9.15 0.65
CA GLU A 166 20.20 9.02 2.10
C GLU A 166 19.14 8.05 2.63
N PHE A 167 19.50 7.36 3.72
CA PHE A 167 18.55 6.58 4.50
C PHE A 167 17.70 7.50 5.38
N HIS A 168 16.40 7.26 5.33
CA HIS A 168 15.40 7.96 6.11
C HIS A 168 14.66 6.96 7.01
N TYR A 169 14.25 7.44 8.19
CA TYR A 169 13.68 6.62 9.26
C TYR A 169 12.30 7.17 9.63
N PRO A 170 11.28 6.94 8.79
CA PRO A 170 9.93 7.38 9.10
C PRO A 170 9.37 6.60 10.30
N GLU A 171 8.48 7.22 11.07
CA GLU A 171 7.76 6.54 12.14
C GLU A 171 6.74 5.56 11.57
N ARG A 172 6.60 4.39 12.21
CA ARG A 172 5.60 3.39 11.82
C ARG A 172 4.20 3.98 12.01
N PRO A 173 3.36 4.03 10.95
CA PRO A 173 1.99 4.51 11.10
C PRO A 173 1.17 3.61 12.02
N ALA A 174 0.39 4.21 12.94
CA ALA A 174 -0.43 3.46 13.91
C ALA A 174 -1.42 2.46 13.27
N ASN A 175 -2.02 2.84 12.14
CA ASN A 175 -3.01 2.03 11.42
C ASN A 175 -2.39 1.31 10.20
N LEU A 176 -1.15 0.84 10.31
CA LEU A 176 -0.52 0.04 9.24
C LEU A 176 -1.09 -1.38 9.28
N PRO A 177 -1.73 -1.86 8.19
CA PRO A 177 -2.18 -3.25 8.13
C PRO A 177 -0.97 -4.19 8.14
N SER A 178 -1.14 -5.37 8.74
CA SER A 178 -0.12 -6.41 8.72
C SER A 178 -0.25 -7.30 7.48
N LEU A 179 0.88 -7.78 6.97
CA LEU A 179 0.89 -8.80 5.93
C LEU A 179 0.33 -10.12 6.45
N LYS A 180 -0.30 -10.88 5.55
CA LYS A 180 -0.75 -12.25 5.85
C LYS A 180 0.47 -13.07 6.25
N PRO A 181 0.45 -13.71 7.43
CA PRO A 181 1.57 -14.53 7.87
C PRO A 181 1.64 -15.83 7.07
N LEU A 182 2.84 -16.40 6.96
CA LEU A 182 3.02 -17.75 6.42
C LEU A 182 2.53 -18.76 7.45
N ALA A 183 1.46 -19.49 7.13
CA ALA A 183 0.98 -20.58 7.97
C ALA A 183 1.95 -21.76 7.91
N ASN A 184 2.29 -22.34 9.06
CA ASN A 184 3.15 -23.54 9.20
C ASN A 184 4.57 -23.38 8.60
N TRP A 185 5.12 -22.16 8.54
CA TRP A 185 6.47 -21.95 8.04
C TRP A 185 7.50 -22.53 9.04
N PRO A 186 8.45 -23.38 8.56
CA PRO A 186 9.51 -23.87 9.43
C PRO A 186 10.33 -22.67 9.94
N LYS A 187 10.49 -22.56 11.26
CA LYS A 187 11.39 -21.56 11.83
C LYS A 187 12.78 -21.80 11.24
N PHE A 188 13.42 -20.74 10.77
CA PHE A 188 14.80 -20.80 10.30
C PHE A 188 15.69 -21.41 11.39
N ASP A 189 16.29 -22.57 11.13
CA ASP A 189 17.29 -23.17 12.00
C ASP A 189 18.69 -22.83 11.44
N PRO A 190 19.42 -21.90 12.09
CA PRO A 190 20.77 -21.53 11.66
C PRO A 190 21.78 -22.70 11.72
N ARG A 191 21.42 -23.86 12.29
CA ARG A 191 22.30 -25.05 12.34
C ARG A 191 22.18 -25.99 11.14
N GLY A 192 21.22 -25.77 10.24
CA GLY A 192 20.93 -26.64 9.10
C GLY A 192 21.67 -26.31 7.80
N THR A 193 22.44 -25.23 7.75
CA THR A 193 23.25 -24.82 6.59
C THR A 193 24.71 -25.17 6.84
N ARG A 194 25.10 -26.39 6.47
CA ARG A 194 26.49 -26.81 6.32
C ARG A 194 26.83 -26.89 4.83
#